data_AF-A0A9E0N8D3-F1
#
_entry.id   AF-A0A9E0N8D3-F1
#
_cell.length_a   1.000
_cell.length_b   1.000
_cell.length_c   1.000
_cell.angle_alpha   90.00
_cell.angle_beta   90.00
_cell.angle_gamma   90.00
#
_symmetry.space_group_name_H-M   'P 1'
#
loop_
_entity.id
_entity.type
_entity.pdbx_description
1 polymer ?
#
loop_
_entity_poly.entity_id
_entity_poly.type
_entity_poly.pdbx_seq_one_letter_code
_entity_poly.pdbx_strand_id
1 'polypeptide(L)'
;MTVRIALALATLGLASAAVVTDLATGVAPALAQRSGKAKPPKPACDLKGFPLVVGNSWTFVPTAAPAQPPEAMLRFIPPQPQKVKLTVAAIAPGAGGTTVVTLDEDVDGRILHPTITCGSGKFDITPDSILFAAEPGGYFGIELTSWQRKGTTWQVSKGGLVGPEWREDIAATWKRVPSEGIQAELGDGKLEMERRFVIQKKETITKMGSGESWSALGVAIEITGRVILPGVERPAEMPAGWVNWIWLADGVGPVQFRNSYFHQYTVSELTLVK
;
A
#
# COMPACT_ATOMS: atom_id res chain seq x y z
N MET A 1 20.33 51.13 -8.76
CA MET A 1 19.22 50.16 -8.65
C MET A 1 19.37 49.46 -7.31
N THR A 2 18.59 49.86 -6.33
CA THR A 2 18.82 49.54 -4.91
C THR A 2 17.93 48.37 -4.53
N VAL A 3 18.51 47.19 -4.34
CA VAL A 3 17.80 45.97 -3.97
C VAL A 3 17.54 46.00 -2.45
N ARG A 4 16.26 46.08 -2.06
CA ARG A 4 15.81 45.93 -0.67
C ARG A 4 15.52 44.44 -0.42
N ILE A 5 16.34 43.82 0.42
CA ILE A 5 16.11 42.46 0.94
C ILE A 5 15.13 42.58 2.10
N ALA A 6 13.91 42.07 1.93
CA ALA A 6 12.95 41.92 3.01
C ALA A 6 13.16 40.57 3.69
N LEU A 7 13.67 40.62 4.92
CA LEU A 7 13.86 39.47 5.79
C LEU A 7 12.52 39.17 6.48
N ALA A 8 11.82 38.10 6.06
CA ALA A 8 10.63 37.62 6.73
C ALA A 8 11.04 36.63 7.83
N LEU A 9 10.98 37.07 9.08
CA LEU A 9 11.02 36.21 10.27
C LEU A 9 9.74 35.36 10.30
N ALA A 10 9.86 34.06 10.08
CA ALA A 10 8.81 33.09 10.43
C ALA A 10 9.11 32.51 11.82
N THR A 11 8.21 32.80 12.74
CA THR A 11 8.20 32.37 14.14
C THR A 11 8.06 30.84 14.24
N LEU A 12 9.03 30.19 14.89
CA LEU A 12 8.90 28.82 15.39
C LEU A 12 7.85 28.78 16.51
N GLY A 13 6.76 28.05 16.28
CA GLY A 13 5.82 27.66 17.33
C GLY A 13 6.40 26.53 18.17
N LEU A 14 6.82 26.85 19.39
CA LEU A 14 7.06 25.86 20.44
C LEU A 14 5.71 25.25 20.85
N ALA A 15 5.55 23.94 20.65
CA ALA A 15 4.51 23.17 21.33
C ALA A 15 5.06 22.65 22.66
N SER A 16 4.46 23.13 23.73
CA SER A 16 4.80 22.86 25.12
C SER A 16 4.62 21.38 25.49
N ALA A 17 5.69 20.76 26.00
CA ALA A 17 5.60 19.50 26.73
C ALA A 17 5.05 19.78 28.14
N ALA A 18 3.81 19.36 28.40
CA ALA A 18 3.28 19.33 29.76
C ALA A 18 3.79 18.08 30.48
N VAL A 19 4.67 18.30 31.46
CA VAL A 19 5.08 17.30 32.44
C VAL A 19 3.92 17.08 33.41
N VAL A 20 3.30 15.90 33.37
CA VAL A 20 2.39 15.45 34.43
C VAL A 20 3.20 14.62 35.41
N THR A 21 3.71 15.28 36.44
CA THR A 21 4.15 14.64 37.68
C THR A 21 2.92 14.38 38.53
N ASP A 22 2.46 13.13 38.59
CA ASP A 22 1.56 12.67 39.63
C ASP A 22 2.25 11.59 40.46
N LEU A 23 2.59 11.97 41.69
CA LEU A 23 3.01 11.10 42.78
C LEU A 23 1.76 10.47 43.38
N ALA A 24 1.50 9.21 43.07
CA ALA A 24 0.50 8.42 43.78
C ALA A 24 1.14 7.11 44.28
N THR A 25 1.64 7.15 45.52
CA THR A 25 1.84 5.98 46.36
C THR A 25 0.49 5.35 46.67
N GLY A 26 0.12 4.29 45.95
CA GLY A 26 -1.12 3.55 46.13
C GLY A 26 -0.89 2.05 45.96
N VAL A 27 -1.22 1.31 47.01
CA VAL A 27 -1.18 -0.15 47.14
C VAL A 27 -1.63 -0.87 45.87
N ALA A 28 -0.75 -1.67 45.27
CA ALA A 28 -1.08 -2.51 44.13
C ALA A 28 -2.11 -3.58 44.55
N PRO A 29 -3.34 -3.60 43.99
CA PRO A 29 -4.19 -4.76 44.13
C PRO A 29 -3.56 -5.88 43.29
N ALA A 30 -3.35 -7.04 43.91
CA ALA A 30 -2.99 -8.26 43.20
C ALA A 30 -4.03 -8.54 42.11
N LEU A 31 -3.67 -8.20 40.86
CA LEU A 31 -4.43 -8.57 39.67
C LEU A 31 -4.36 -10.08 39.54
N ALA A 32 -5.40 -10.75 40.01
CA ALA A 32 -5.67 -12.14 39.72
C ALA A 32 -5.63 -12.32 38.19
N GLN A 33 -4.58 -12.98 37.71
CA GLN A 33 -4.48 -13.48 36.33
C GLN A 33 -5.61 -14.48 36.11
N ARG A 34 -6.76 -13.99 35.62
CA ARG A 34 -7.76 -14.84 35.00
C ARG A 34 -7.16 -15.35 33.70
N SER A 35 -6.67 -16.59 33.74
CA SER A 35 -6.17 -17.39 32.61
C SER A 35 -7.31 -17.82 31.66
N GLY A 36 -8.23 -16.91 31.35
CA GLY A 36 -9.16 -17.12 30.24
C GLY A 36 -8.38 -17.01 28.94
N LYS A 37 -8.36 -18.08 28.12
CA LYS A 37 -7.90 -17.98 26.73
C LYS A 37 -8.63 -16.82 26.07
N ALA A 38 -7.91 -15.74 25.76
CA ALA A 38 -8.47 -14.63 25.01
C ALA A 38 -9.03 -15.17 23.69
N LYS A 39 -10.22 -14.69 23.29
CA LYS A 39 -10.78 -15.06 21.99
C LYS A 39 -9.85 -14.51 20.88
N PRO A 40 -9.72 -15.22 19.75
CA PRO A 40 -9.01 -14.71 18.59
C PRO A 40 -9.49 -13.30 18.24
N PRO A 41 -8.59 -12.35 17.94
CA PRO A 41 -9.01 -11.05 17.44
C PRO A 41 -9.80 -11.21 16.13
N LYS A 42 -10.93 -10.48 16.02
CA LYS A 42 -11.74 -10.49 14.79
C LYS A 42 -10.98 -9.69 13.69
N PRO A 43 -10.81 -10.25 12.47
CA PRO A 43 -10.26 -9.48 11.35
C PRO A 43 -11.13 -8.28 10.98
N ALA A 44 -10.49 -7.18 10.57
CA ALA A 44 -11.16 -6.02 9.99
C ALA A 44 -11.62 -6.31 8.55
N CYS A 45 -12.55 -5.47 8.06
CA CYS A 45 -13.05 -5.45 6.68
C CYS A 45 -13.75 -6.73 6.18
N ASP A 46 -13.94 -7.74 7.05
CA ASP A 46 -14.59 -9.02 6.79
C ASP A 46 -14.09 -9.78 5.52
N LEU A 47 -12.89 -9.46 5.01
CA LEU A 47 -12.29 -10.10 3.83
C LEU A 47 -11.57 -11.39 4.24
N LYS A 48 -12.13 -12.55 3.91
CA LYS A 48 -11.57 -13.86 4.27
C LYS A 48 -10.22 -14.12 3.62
N GLY A 49 -10.04 -13.64 2.39
CA GLY A 49 -8.81 -13.75 1.63
C GLY A 49 -7.65 -12.93 2.18
N PHE A 50 -7.89 -12.03 3.14
CA PHE A 50 -6.87 -11.16 3.68
C PHE A 50 -7.18 -10.80 5.15
N PRO A 51 -6.66 -11.58 6.12
CA PRO A 51 -6.96 -11.37 7.52
C PRO A 51 -6.26 -10.10 8.03
N LEU A 52 -7.00 -8.99 8.08
CA LEU A 52 -6.53 -7.71 8.60
C LEU A 52 -6.65 -7.68 10.12
N VAL A 53 -5.62 -8.19 10.81
CA VAL A 53 -5.51 -8.22 12.27
C VAL A 53 -4.18 -7.58 12.66
N VAL A 54 -4.19 -6.68 13.64
CA VAL A 54 -2.96 -6.03 14.14
C VAL A 54 -1.90 -7.08 14.50
N GLY A 55 -0.68 -6.89 13.99
CA GLY A 55 0.43 -7.81 14.16
C GLY A 55 0.55 -8.89 13.09
N ASN A 56 -0.45 -9.08 12.22
CA ASN A 56 -0.27 -9.92 11.04
C ASN A 56 0.77 -9.30 10.11
N SER A 57 1.65 -10.11 9.54
CA SER A 57 2.68 -9.64 8.62
C SER A 57 3.04 -10.65 7.54
N TRP A 58 3.42 -10.13 6.38
CA TRP A 58 3.89 -10.88 5.21
C TRP A 58 5.23 -10.33 4.77
N THR A 59 6.24 -11.19 4.67
CA THR A 59 7.55 -10.84 4.07
C THR A 59 7.62 -11.43 2.67
N PHE A 60 7.83 -10.59 1.67
CA PHE A 60 8.02 -10.99 0.28
C PHE A 60 9.46 -10.79 -0.15
N VAL A 61 9.95 -11.71 -0.98
CA VAL A 61 11.28 -11.64 -1.60
C VAL A 61 11.16 -11.85 -3.11
N PRO A 62 12.09 -11.30 -3.90
CA PRO A 62 12.18 -11.56 -5.33
C PRO A 62 12.18 -13.05 -5.67
N THR A 63 11.41 -13.41 -6.70
CA THR A 63 11.46 -14.73 -7.33
C THR A 63 11.52 -14.58 -8.84
N ALA A 64 11.90 -15.66 -9.53
CA ALA A 64 11.96 -15.65 -10.98
C ALA A 64 10.55 -15.45 -11.57
N ALA A 65 10.38 -14.39 -12.35
CA ALA A 65 9.19 -14.21 -13.17
C ALA A 65 9.14 -15.27 -14.29
N PRO A 66 7.93 -15.67 -14.75
CA PRO A 66 7.78 -16.70 -15.79
C PRO A 66 8.30 -16.26 -17.16
N ALA A 67 8.48 -14.96 -17.38
CA ALA A 67 9.03 -14.39 -18.59
C ALA A 67 10.12 -13.38 -18.24
N GLN A 68 11.13 -13.31 -19.10
CA GLN A 68 12.17 -12.28 -19.01
C GLN A 68 11.73 -11.03 -19.79
N PRO A 69 12.16 -9.84 -19.38
CA PRO A 69 11.90 -8.63 -20.15
C PRO A 69 12.60 -8.71 -21.51
N PRO A 70 12.01 -8.16 -22.58
CA PRO A 70 12.73 -7.86 -23.82
C PRO A 70 13.97 -6.99 -23.54
N GLU A 71 15.06 -7.22 -24.26
CA GLU A 71 16.34 -6.51 -24.06
C GLU A 71 16.19 -4.98 -24.09
N ALA A 72 15.35 -4.48 -25.00
CA ALA A 72 15.06 -3.05 -25.13
C ALA A 72 14.42 -2.42 -23.88
N MET A 73 13.79 -3.23 -23.01
CA MET A 73 13.16 -2.77 -21.76
C MET A 73 14.11 -2.80 -20.57
N LEU A 74 15.22 -3.55 -20.62
CA LEU A 74 16.11 -3.75 -19.47
C LEU A 74 16.61 -2.44 -18.85
N ARG A 75 16.88 -1.42 -19.67
CA ARG A 75 17.34 -0.09 -19.21
C ARG A 75 16.27 0.76 -18.52
N PHE A 76 15.00 0.38 -18.65
CA PHE A 76 13.85 1.11 -18.09
C PHE A 76 13.25 0.39 -16.88
N ILE A 77 13.75 -0.80 -16.55
CA ILE A 77 13.30 -1.56 -15.38
C ILE A 77 13.90 -0.91 -14.14
N PRO A 78 13.08 -0.45 -13.19
CA PRO A 78 13.59 0.08 -11.94
C PRO A 78 14.33 -1.01 -11.16
N PRO A 79 15.24 -0.67 -10.24
CA PRO A 79 15.80 -1.65 -9.33
C PRO A 79 14.70 -2.43 -8.60
N GLN A 80 14.85 -3.75 -8.48
CA GLN A 80 13.91 -4.60 -7.75
C GLN A 80 14.28 -4.59 -6.25
N PRO A 81 13.37 -4.17 -5.35
CA PRO A 81 13.56 -4.34 -3.91
C PRO A 81 13.89 -5.78 -3.52
N GLN A 82 14.81 -5.95 -2.57
CA GLN A 82 15.24 -7.27 -2.11
C GLN A 82 14.29 -7.87 -1.07
N LYS A 83 13.60 -7.00 -0.33
CA LYS A 83 12.65 -7.39 0.71
C LYS A 83 11.53 -6.37 0.81
N VAL A 84 10.31 -6.89 0.88
CA VAL A 84 9.11 -6.10 1.19
C VAL A 84 8.41 -6.75 2.36
N LYS A 85 8.22 -6.02 3.46
CA LYS A 85 7.47 -6.51 4.61
C LYS A 85 6.23 -5.66 4.82
N LEU A 86 5.07 -6.30 4.71
CA LEU A 86 3.78 -5.68 4.98
C LEU A 86 3.31 -6.12 6.37
N THR A 87 2.95 -5.17 7.24
CA THR A 87 2.45 -5.44 8.59
C THR A 87 1.16 -4.68 8.85
N VAL A 88 0.17 -5.30 9.48
CA VAL A 88 -1.01 -4.58 9.98
C VAL A 88 -0.63 -3.86 11.28
N ALA A 89 -0.42 -2.54 11.20
CA ALA A 89 0.08 -1.74 12.31
C ALA A 89 -1.04 -1.31 13.26
N ALA A 90 -2.15 -0.83 12.71
CA ALA A 90 -3.27 -0.32 13.50
C ALA A 90 -4.62 -0.53 12.79
N ILE A 91 -5.68 -0.61 13.58
CA ILE A 91 -7.07 -0.64 13.11
C ILE A 91 -7.85 0.37 13.95
N ALA A 92 -8.49 1.33 13.28
CA ALA A 92 -9.25 2.38 13.93
C ALA A 92 -10.62 2.61 13.25
N PRO A 93 -11.63 3.09 13.99
CA PRO A 93 -12.86 3.60 13.37
C PRO A 93 -12.55 4.79 12.44
N GLY A 94 -13.16 4.80 11.26
CA GLY A 94 -13.12 5.90 10.31
C GLY A 94 -14.42 6.70 10.27
N ALA A 95 -14.46 7.73 9.42
CA ALA A 95 -15.66 8.54 9.22
C ALA A 95 -16.81 7.71 8.62
N GLY A 96 -18.06 8.04 8.98
CA GLY A 96 -19.25 7.44 8.38
C GLY A 96 -19.39 5.93 8.62
N GLY A 97 -18.87 5.41 9.75
CA GLY A 97 -18.95 3.99 10.10
C GLY A 97 -17.97 3.10 9.32
N THR A 98 -16.99 3.69 8.66
CA THR A 98 -15.89 2.95 8.02
C THR A 98 -14.87 2.47 9.07
N THR A 99 -14.00 1.56 8.66
CA THR A 99 -12.81 1.13 9.40
C THR A 99 -11.59 1.52 8.58
N VAL A 100 -10.57 2.06 9.25
CA VAL A 100 -9.27 2.39 8.65
C VAL A 100 -8.23 1.44 9.23
N VAL A 101 -7.61 0.67 8.35
CA VAL A 101 -6.48 -0.20 8.67
C VAL A 101 -5.22 0.49 8.18
N THR A 102 -4.28 0.75 9.10
CA THR A 102 -2.95 1.27 8.78
C THR A 102 -1.99 0.11 8.64
N LEU A 103 -1.22 0.11 7.56
CA LEU A 103 -0.19 -0.88 7.29
C LEU A 103 1.18 -0.22 7.45
N ASP A 104 2.17 -0.97 7.92
CA ASP A 104 3.57 -0.64 7.73
C ASP A 104 4.09 -1.44 6.54
N GLU A 105 4.50 -0.76 5.48
CA GLU A 105 5.14 -1.35 4.31
C GLU A 105 6.62 -0.96 4.31
N ASP A 106 7.47 -1.87 4.77
CA ASP A 106 8.92 -1.73 4.78
C ASP A 106 9.51 -2.29 3.48
N VAL A 107 10.10 -1.39 2.69
CA VAL A 107 10.75 -1.70 1.41
C VAL A 107 12.22 -1.38 1.53
N ASP A 108 13.02 -2.43 1.73
CA ASP A 108 14.47 -2.34 1.97
C ASP A 108 14.87 -1.28 3.04
N GLY A 109 14.12 -1.21 4.14
CA GLY A 109 14.36 -0.31 5.27
C GLY A 109 13.60 1.01 5.18
N ARG A 110 12.96 1.33 4.05
CA ARG A 110 12.08 2.50 3.92
C ARG A 110 10.66 2.12 4.28
N ILE A 111 10.14 2.71 5.35
CA ILE A 111 8.78 2.44 5.85
C ILE A 111 7.78 3.43 5.26
N LEU A 112 6.73 2.89 4.65
CA LEU A 112 5.53 3.61 4.23
C LEU A 112 4.36 3.24 5.14
N HIS A 113 3.38 4.14 5.24
CA HIS A 113 2.19 3.91 6.06
C HIS A 113 0.89 3.93 5.24
N PRO A 114 0.74 3.03 4.25
CA PRO A 114 -0.48 3.00 3.46
C PRO A 114 -1.69 2.62 4.32
N THR A 115 -2.88 2.98 3.86
CA THR A 115 -4.13 2.67 4.54
C THR A 115 -5.09 1.89 3.66
N ILE A 116 -5.88 1.04 4.30
CA ILE A 116 -7.07 0.43 3.74
C ILE A 116 -8.27 1.00 4.48
N THR A 117 -9.14 1.70 3.76
CA THR A 117 -10.44 2.13 4.28
C THR A 117 -11.51 1.18 3.78
N CYS A 118 -12.30 0.62 4.69
CA CYS A 118 -13.33 -0.36 4.35
C CYS A 118 -14.64 -0.13 5.11
N GLY A 119 -15.75 -0.52 4.50
CA GLY A 119 -17.10 -0.31 5.06
C GLY A 119 -18.04 0.28 4.00
N SER A 120 -19.36 0.13 4.22
CA SER A 120 -20.38 0.66 3.31
C SER A 120 -20.20 0.22 1.84
N GLY A 121 -19.73 -1.02 1.62
CA GLY A 121 -19.48 -1.57 0.30
C GLY A 121 -18.17 -1.12 -0.36
N LYS A 122 -17.31 -0.39 0.34
CA LYS A 122 -16.00 0.06 -0.14
C LYS A 122 -14.86 -0.73 0.47
N PHE A 123 -13.80 -0.91 -0.31
CA PHE A 123 -12.50 -1.43 0.10
C PHE A 123 -11.43 -0.68 -0.69
N ASP A 124 -10.90 0.36 -0.04
CA ASP A 124 -10.17 1.45 -0.64
C ASP A 124 -8.73 1.44 -0.14
N ILE A 125 -7.77 1.12 -1.02
CA ILE A 125 -6.34 1.04 -0.66
C ILE A 125 -5.64 2.31 -1.14
N THR A 126 -4.76 2.91 -0.35
CA THR A 126 -4.01 4.10 -0.80
C THR A 126 -2.99 3.76 -1.90
N PRO A 127 -2.72 4.69 -2.83
CA PRO A 127 -1.88 4.41 -4.02
C PRO A 127 -0.42 4.02 -3.74
N ASP A 128 0.08 4.31 -2.55
CA ASP A 128 1.44 4.03 -2.10
C ASP A 128 1.68 2.57 -1.69
N SER A 129 0.63 1.77 -1.55
CA SER A 129 0.78 0.36 -1.15
C SER A 129 1.14 -0.58 -2.29
N ILE A 130 1.95 -1.60 -2.03
CA ILE A 130 2.09 -2.77 -2.90
C ILE A 130 0.74 -3.43 -3.20
N LEU A 131 -0.24 -3.37 -2.30
CA LEU A 131 -1.57 -3.94 -2.53
C LEU A 131 -2.40 -3.16 -3.54
N PHE A 132 -2.00 -1.92 -3.83
CA PHE A 132 -2.67 -1.09 -4.81
C PHE A 132 -2.23 -1.47 -6.22
N ALA A 133 -0.93 -1.42 -6.53
CA ALA A 133 -0.42 -1.64 -7.88
C ALA A 133 0.34 -2.96 -8.08
N ALA A 134 0.49 -3.81 -7.05
CA ALA A 134 1.48 -4.91 -7.06
C ALA A 134 2.93 -4.44 -7.27
N GLU A 135 3.21 -3.16 -6.97
CA GLU A 135 4.51 -2.53 -7.09
C GLU A 135 4.93 -2.01 -5.70
N PRO A 136 6.01 -2.52 -5.10
CA PRO A 136 6.44 -2.08 -3.78
C PRO A 136 7.04 -0.69 -3.79
N GLY A 137 6.87 0.00 -2.66
CA GLY A 137 7.64 1.21 -2.35
C GLY A 137 6.96 2.51 -2.73
N GLY A 138 5.69 2.48 -3.11
CA GLY A 138 4.95 3.66 -3.50
C GLY A 138 5.73 4.54 -4.49
N TYR A 139 5.53 5.84 -4.41
CA TYR A 139 6.24 6.75 -5.29
C TYR A 139 7.52 7.28 -4.66
N PHE A 140 8.65 7.20 -5.37
CA PHE A 140 9.91 7.78 -4.92
C PHE A 140 10.02 9.24 -5.35
N GLY A 141 10.27 10.13 -4.38
CA GLY A 141 10.52 11.54 -4.65
C GLY A 141 9.32 12.30 -5.23
N ILE A 142 8.10 11.76 -5.11
CA ILE A 142 6.86 12.50 -5.39
C ILE A 142 5.85 12.27 -4.27
N GLU A 143 5.01 13.27 -4.06
CA GLU A 143 3.87 13.22 -3.15
C GLU A 143 2.59 13.44 -3.97
N LEU A 144 1.60 12.56 -3.80
CA LEU A 144 0.29 12.75 -4.39
C LEU A 144 -0.57 13.64 -3.50
N THR A 145 -1.12 14.70 -4.07
CA THR A 145 -2.04 15.64 -3.42
C THR A 145 -3.37 15.68 -4.17
N SER A 146 -4.43 16.09 -3.47
CA SER A 146 -5.77 16.30 -4.06
C SER A 146 -6.29 15.10 -4.85
N TRP A 147 -5.98 13.89 -4.38
CA TRP A 147 -6.38 12.67 -5.08
C TRP A 147 -7.88 12.43 -4.94
N GLN A 148 -8.51 12.01 -6.03
CA GLN A 148 -9.91 11.66 -6.14
C GLN A 148 -10.04 10.26 -6.68
N ARG A 149 -11.04 9.52 -6.20
CA ARG A 149 -11.36 8.17 -6.65
C ARG A 149 -12.82 8.06 -7.06
N LYS A 150 -13.04 7.40 -8.19
CA LYS A 150 -14.34 6.90 -8.62
C LYS A 150 -14.28 5.38 -8.70
N GLY A 151 -15.09 4.69 -7.91
CA GLY A 151 -15.03 3.25 -7.75
C GLY A 151 -14.44 2.84 -6.40
N THR A 152 -13.93 1.61 -6.33
CA THR A 152 -13.29 1.00 -5.15
C THR A 152 -12.12 0.14 -5.61
N THR A 153 -11.08 0.03 -4.79
CA THR A 153 -9.92 -0.81 -5.14
C THR A 153 -10.31 -2.25 -5.25
N TRP A 154 -10.91 -2.83 -4.21
CA TRP A 154 -11.45 -4.18 -4.28
C TRP A 154 -12.98 -4.16 -4.10
N GLN A 155 -13.68 -4.93 -4.93
CA GLN A 155 -15.10 -5.19 -4.72
C GLN A 155 -15.24 -6.41 -3.80
N VAL A 156 -15.67 -6.18 -2.56
CA VAL A 156 -15.80 -7.24 -1.55
C VAL A 156 -17.26 -7.47 -1.20
N SER A 157 -17.70 -8.73 -1.25
CA SER A 157 -19.02 -9.14 -0.76
C SER A 157 -18.96 -10.54 -0.16
N LYS A 158 -19.68 -10.76 0.95
CA LYS A 158 -19.67 -12.03 1.74
C LYS A 158 -18.26 -12.53 2.09
N GLY A 159 -17.33 -11.58 2.23
CA GLY A 159 -15.93 -11.80 2.58
C GLY A 159 -15.04 -12.34 1.47
N GLY A 160 -15.47 -12.27 0.20
CA GLY A 160 -14.63 -12.56 -0.96
C GLY A 160 -14.64 -11.42 -1.98
N LEU A 161 -13.69 -11.45 -2.91
CA LEU A 161 -13.74 -10.59 -4.09
C LEU A 161 -14.91 -10.99 -4.98
N VAL A 162 -15.63 -10.01 -5.53
CA VAL A 162 -16.79 -10.21 -6.39
C VAL A 162 -16.71 -9.37 -7.66
N GLY A 163 -17.50 -9.76 -8.66
CA GLY A 163 -17.44 -9.19 -10.01
C GLY A 163 -16.36 -9.88 -10.84
N PRO A 164 -16.66 -10.41 -12.03
CA PRO A 164 -15.63 -11.00 -12.89
C PRO A 164 -14.58 -9.95 -13.28
N GLU A 165 -15.01 -8.70 -13.37
CA GLU A 165 -14.17 -7.53 -13.57
C GLU A 165 -14.82 -6.30 -12.94
N TRP A 166 -14.00 -5.30 -12.62
CA TRP A 166 -14.47 -3.95 -12.26
C TRP A 166 -13.42 -2.91 -12.61
N ARG A 167 -13.78 -1.64 -12.44
CA ARG A 167 -12.94 -0.50 -12.75
C ARG A 167 -12.92 0.50 -11.60
N GLU A 168 -11.79 1.19 -11.47
CA GLU A 168 -11.73 2.46 -10.78
C GLU A 168 -10.98 3.51 -11.61
N ASP A 169 -11.32 4.77 -11.36
CA ASP A 169 -10.62 5.93 -11.90
C ASP A 169 -9.99 6.72 -10.75
N ILE A 170 -8.77 7.18 -10.98
CA ILE A 170 -8.01 8.03 -10.08
C ILE A 170 -7.55 9.28 -10.81
N ALA A 171 -7.78 10.42 -10.18
CA ALA A 171 -7.15 11.67 -10.57
C ALA A 171 -6.37 12.20 -9.37
N ALA A 172 -5.12 12.59 -9.56
CA ALA A 172 -4.30 13.18 -8.52
C ALA A 172 -3.44 14.30 -9.08
N THR A 173 -3.10 15.28 -8.24
CA THR A 173 -1.93 16.13 -8.47
C THR A 173 -0.72 15.46 -7.85
N TRP A 174 0.45 15.63 -8.44
CA TRP A 174 1.69 15.19 -7.84
C TRP A 174 2.67 16.34 -7.81
N LYS A 175 3.49 16.39 -6.76
CA LYS A 175 4.63 17.29 -6.64
C LYS A 175 5.86 16.47 -6.39
N ARG A 176 6.99 16.85 -6.99
CA ARG A 176 8.27 16.24 -6.61
C ARG A 176 8.71 16.75 -5.25
N VAL A 177 9.18 15.83 -4.42
CA VAL A 177 9.73 16.12 -3.10
C VAL A 177 11.26 16.17 -3.25
N PRO A 178 11.90 17.33 -3.02
CA PRO A 178 13.36 17.41 -3.08
C PRO A 178 14.02 16.47 -2.07
N SER A 179 15.12 15.85 -2.48
CA SER A 179 15.98 15.14 -1.53
C SER A 179 16.71 16.12 -0.62
N GLU A 180 17.16 15.64 0.54
CA GLU A 180 17.94 16.46 1.47
C GLU A 180 19.13 17.13 0.77
N GLY A 181 19.31 18.43 1.00
CA GLY A 181 20.36 19.23 0.36
C GLY A 181 20.03 19.75 -1.04
N ILE A 182 18.89 19.38 -1.64
CA ILE A 182 18.43 19.90 -2.94
C ILE A 182 17.41 21.01 -2.73
N GLN A 183 17.74 22.23 -3.17
CA GLN A 183 16.83 23.39 -3.16
C GLN A 183 16.21 23.70 -4.52
N ALA A 184 16.39 22.82 -5.50
CA ALA A 184 15.78 22.99 -6.82
C ALA A 184 14.26 22.88 -6.71
N GLU A 185 13.54 23.82 -7.33
CA GLU A 185 12.12 23.65 -7.61
C GLU A 185 11.97 22.50 -8.60
N LEU A 186 11.41 21.39 -8.13
CA LEU A 186 11.15 20.22 -8.95
C LEU A 186 9.71 20.32 -9.49
N GLY A 187 9.52 19.88 -10.74
CA GLY A 187 8.23 19.97 -11.41
C GLY A 187 7.09 19.27 -10.66
N ASP A 188 5.88 19.72 -10.94
CA ASP A 188 4.61 19.12 -10.51
C ASP A 188 3.79 18.70 -11.74
N GLY A 189 2.62 18.12 -11.51
CA GLY A 189 1.73 17.75 -12.58
C GLY A 189 0.45 17.09 -12.11
N LYS A 190 -0.29 16.55 -13.08
CA LYS A 190 -1.49 15.74 -12.83
C LYS A 190 -1.28 14.32 -13.31
N LEU A 191 -1.85 13.38 -12.59
CA LEU A 191 -1.97 11.98 -12.94
C LEU A 191 -3.45 11.67 -13.11
N GLU A 192 -3.81 11.12 -14.26
CA GLU A 192 -5.12 10.53 -14.50
C GLU A 192 -4.90 9.06 -14.83
N MET A 193 -5.51 8.17 -14.06
CA MET A 193 -5.28 6.74 -14.13
C MET A 193 -6.59 6.00 -14.07
N GLU A 194 -6.72 4.98 -14.89
CA GLU A 194 -7.78 3.99 -14.88
C GLU A 194 -7.16 2.65 -14.51
N ARG A 195 -7.83 1.91 -13.61
CA ARG A 195 -7.44 0.54 -13.25
C ARG A 195 -8.61 -0.38 -13.49
N ARG A 196 -8.42 -1.37 -14.36
CA ARG A 196 -9.38 -2.45 -14.59
C ARG A 196 -8.87 -3.71 -13.90
N PHE A 197 -9.70 -4.26 -13.03
CA PHE A 197 -9.41 -5.49 -12.31
C PHE A 197 -10.14 -6.63 -12.97
N VAL A 198 -9.47 -7.77 -13.12
CA VAL A 198 -10.05 -8.99 -13.68
C VAL A 198 -9.74 -10.15 -12.75
N ILE A 199 -10.77 -10.81 -12.23
CA ILE A 199 -10.60 -12.01 -11.40
C ILE A 199 -10.17 -13.16 -12.31
N GLN A 200 -9.13 -13.86 -11.87
CA GLN A 200 -8.53 -14.97 -12.59
C GLN A 200 -8.84 -16.27 -11.85
N LYS A 201 -8.60 -17.40 -12.53
CA LYS A 201 -8.73 -18.72 -11.88
C LYS A 201 -7.78 -18.82 -10.69
N LYS A 202 -8.14 -19.67 -9.72
CA LYS A 202 -7.22 -20.03 -8.65
C LYS A 202 -6.05 -20.84 -9.21
N GLU A 203 -4.85 -20.59 -8.68
CA GLU A 203 -3.67 -21.39 -8.98
C GLU A 203 -2.86 -21.68 -7.72
N THR A 204 -1.96 -22.66 -7.82
CA THR A 204 -1.13 -23.07 -6.69
C THR A 204 0.10 -22.18 -6.60
N ILE A 205 0.22 -21.46 -5.48
CA ILE A 205 1.40 -20.64 -5.17
C ILE A 205 2.16 -21.31 -4.02
N THR A 206 3.45 -21.53 -4.22
CA THR A 206 4.34 -22.13 -3.21
C THR A 206 5.13 -21.04 -2.49
N LYS A 207 5.10 -21.09 -1.16
CA LYS A 207 5.90 -20.26 -0.26
C LYS A 207 7.39 -20.47 -0.52
N MET A 208 8.14 -19.38 -0.53
CA MET A 208 9.59 -19.46 -0.66
C MET A 208 10.23 -20.12 0.57
N GLY A 209 11.12 -21.09 0.32
CA GLY A 209 11.95 -21.72 1.34
C GLY A 209 11.33 -22.88 2.11
N SER A 210 9.99 -22.97 2.25
CA SER A 210 9.35 -24.04 3.05
C SER A 210 8.63 -25.12 2.23
N GLY A 211 8.32 -24.88 0.96
CA GLY A 211 7.52 -25.79 0.12
C GLY A 211 6.02 -25.80 0.45
N GLU A 212 5.57 -25.07 1.48
CA GLU A 212 4.15 -24.85 1.77
C GLU A 212 3.46 -24.24 0.55
N SER A 213 2.27 -24.72 0.18
CA SER A 213 1.56 -24.24 -1.02
C SER A 213 0.10 -23.94 -0.72
N TRP A 214 -0.44 -22.94 -1.40
CA TRP A 214 -1.83 -22.51 -1.25
C TRP A 214 -2.53 -22.39 -2.60
N SER A 215 -3.84 -22.64 -2.60
CA SER A 215 -4.71 -22.28 -3.73
C SER A 215 -5.07 -20.80 -3.62
N ALA A 216 -4.49 -19.97 -4.49
CA ALA A 216 -4.61 -18.52 -4.45
C ALA A 216 -5.41 -17.99 -5.64
N LEU A 217 -6.33 -17.07 -5.39
CA LEU A 217 -7.08 -16.34 -6.41
C LEU A 217 -6.20 -15.26 -7.03
N GLY A 218 -5.96 -15.35 -8.34
CA GLY A 218 -5.28 -14.30 -9.07
C GLY A 218 -6.21 -13.13 -9.38
N VAL A 219 -5.69 -11.92 -9.30
CA VAL A 219 -6.34 -10.68 -9.73
C VAL A 219 -5.39 -9.94 -10.66
N ALA A 220 -5.76 -9.81 -11.92
CA ALA A 220 -5.04 -8.97 -12.87
C ALA A 220 -5.50 -7.52 -12.72
N ILE A 221 -4.57 -6.58 -12.80
CA ILE A 221 -4.76 -5.14 -12.68
C ILE A 221 -4.19 -4.52 -13.95
N GLU A 222 -5.06 -4.21 -14.90
CA GLU A 222 -4.70 -3.47 -16.11
C GLU A 222 -4.72 -1.99 -15.77
N ILE A 223 -3.60 -1.31 -16.00
CA ILE A 223 -3.42 0.11 -15.69
C ILE A 223 -3.31 0.87 -17.00
N THR A 224 -4.16 1.87 -17.18
CA THR A 224 -4.05 2.86 -18.24
C THR A 224 -4.06 4.25 -17.61
N GLY A 225 -3.54 5.25 -18.31
CA GLY A 225 -3.51 6.59 -17.76
C GLY A 225 -2.57 7.51 -18.50
N ARG A 226 -2.48 8.73 -17.99
CA ARG A 226 -1.64 9.78 -18.54
C ARG A 226 -1.14 10.73 -17.46
N VAL A 227 0.02 11.29 -17.73
CA VAL A 227 0.63 12.35 -16.93
C VAL A 227 0.53 13.66 -17.71
N ILE A 228 0.03 14.69 -17.04
CA ILE A 228 -0.11 16.04 -17.59
C ILE A 228 0.91 16.93 -16.88
N LEU A 229 1.82 17.50 -17.67
CA LEU A 229 2.87 18.41 -17.18
C LEU A 229 2.50 19.86 -17.49
N PRO A 230 2.79 20.82 -16.59
CA PRO A 230 2.63 22.24 -16.90
C PRO A 230 3.40 22.63 -18.15
N GLY A 231 2.76 23.37 -19.05
CA GLY A 231 3.37 23.85 -20.29
C GLY A 231 3.56 22.80 -21.39
N VAL A 232 3.09 21.56 -21.20
CA VAL A 232 3.12 20.51 -22.22
C VAL A 232 1.73 20.32 -22.82
N GLU A 233 1.59 20.54 -24.13
CA GLU A 233 0.28 20.47 -24.80
C GLU A 233 -0.30 19.05 -24.89
N ARG A 234 0.56 18.04 -24.99
CA ARG A 234 0.15 16.64 -25.13
C ARG A 234 0.49 15.86 -23.86
N PRO A 235 -0.50 15.28 -23.17
CA PRO A 235 -0.24 14.37 -22.06
C PRO A 235 0.68 13.22 -22.46
N ALA A 236 1.53 12.78 -21.53
CA ALA A 236 2.32 11.59 -21.68
C ALA A 236 1.46 10.38 -21.27
N GLU A 237 1.04 9.58 -22.25
CA GLU A 237 0.26 8.35 -22.02
C GLU A 237 1.14 7.25 -21.42
N MET A 238 0.59 6.48 -20.48
CA MET A 238 1.22 5.27 -19.97
C MET A 238 1.30 4.22 -21.09
N PRO A 239 2.33 3.35 -21.11
CA PRO A 239 2.44 2.31 -22.10
C PRO A 239 1.24 1.35 -22.07
N ALA A 240 0.77 0.94 -23.24
CA ALA A 240 -0.29 -0.05 -23.36
C ALA A 240 0.14 -1.42 -22.80
N GLY A 241 -0.83 -2.20 -22.32
CA GLY A 241 -0.57 -3.56 -21.82
C GLY A 241 0.12 -3.61 -20.46
N TRP A 242 0.05 -2.53 -19.67
CA TRP A 242 0.56 -2.49 -18.31
C TRP A 242 -0.32 -3.34 -17.38
N VAL A 243 0.05 -4.60 -17.19
CA VAL A 243 -0.74 -5.54 -16.37
C VAL A 243 0.07 -6.02 -15.17
N ASN A 244 -0.47 -5.73 -13.99
CA ASN A 244 0.05 -6.16 -12.71
C ASN A 244 -0.86 -7.25 -12.12
N TRP A 245 -0.36 -8.03 -11.15
CA TRP A 245 -1.03 -9.22 -10.64
C TRP A 245 -0.83 -9.36 -9.14
N ILE A 246 -1.91 -9.72 -8.45
CA ILE A 246 -1.93 -10.05 -7.02
C ILE A 246 -2.57 -11.42 -6.84
N TRP A 247 -1.98 -12.26 -5.99
CA TRP A 247 -2.54 -13.55 -5.61
C TRP A 247 -2.93 -13.57 -4.14
N LEU A 248 -4.19 -13.89 -3.88
CA LEU A 248 -4.77 -13.94 -2.52
C LEU A 248 -5.15 -15.37 -2.14
N ALA A 249 -4.60 -15.88 -1.05
CA ALA A 249 -4.95 -17.19 -0.50
C ALA A 249 -5.90 -17.03 0.70
N ASP A 250 -6.97 -17.83 0.73
CA ASP A 250 -8.00 -17.76 1.76
C ASP A 250 -7.42 -18.00 3.17
N GLY A 251 -7.70 -17.10 4.11
CA GLY A 251 -7.18 -17.14 5.48
C GLY A 251 -5.69 -16.80 5.61
N VAL A 252 -4.98 -16.56 4.50
CA VAL A 252 -3.54 -16.27 4.48
C VAL A 252 -3.28 -14.82 4.12
N GLY A 253 -3.92 -14.27 3.08
CA GLY A 253 -3.58 -12.96 2.55
C GLY A 253 -2.90 -12.99 1.19
N PRO A 254 -2.23 -11.87 0.81
CA PRO A 254 -1.37 -11.83 -0.37
C PRO A 254 -0.21 -12.82 -0.25
N VAL A 255 -0.02 -13.65 -1.28
CA VAL A 255 1.04 -14.66 -1.32
C VAL A 255 2.02 -14.44 -2.46
N GLN A 256 1.62 -13.70 -3.50
CA GLN A 256 2.48 -13.34 -4.61
C GLN A 256 2.04 -12.01 -5.23
N PHE A 257 3.01 -11.28 -5.78
CA PHE A 257 2.84 -10.11 -6.61
C PHE A 257 3.67 -10.26 -7.89
N ARG A 258 3.15 -9.73 -9.00
CA ARG A 258 3.92 -9.59 -10.24
C ARG A 258 3.54 -8.28 -10.91
N ASN A 259 4.51 -7.50 -11.35
CA ASN A 259 4.25 -6.25 -12.06
C ASN A 259 4.69 -6.31 -13.53
N SER A 260 4.34 -5.27 -14.28
CA SER A 260 4.65 -5.05 -15.69
C SER A 260 6.16 -4.89 -15.96
N TYR A 261 6.96 -4.62 -14.94
CA TYR A 261 8.42 -4.61 -15.00
C TYR A 261 9.05 -6.00 -14.87
N PHE A 262 8.24 -7.07 -14.91
CA PHE A 262 8.69 -8.45 -14.74
C PHE A 262 9.30 -8.72 -13.36
N HIS A 263 9.05 -7.86 -12.38
CA HIS A 263 9.36 -8.19 -10.99
C HIS A 263 8.29 -9.12 -10.45
N GLN A 264 8.72 -10.18 -9.78
CA GLN A 264 7.85 -11.08 -9.04
C GLN A 264 8.33 -11.18 -7.61
N TYR A 265 7.39 -11.13 -6.68
CA TYR A 265 7.65 -11.26 -5.25
C TYR A 265 6.76 -12.36 -4.70
N THR A 266 7.35 -13.33 -4.02
CA THR A 266 6.61 -14.42 -3.37
C THR A 266 6.82 -14.34 -1.88
N VAL A 267 5.78 -14.64 -1.11
CA VAL A 267 5.87 -14.69 0.35
C VAL A 267 6.92 -15.71 0.80
N SER A 268 7.77 -15.30 1.73
CA SER A 268 8.85 -16.09 2.34
C SER A 268 8.62 -16.29 3.83
N GLU A 269 8.04 -15.30 4.50
CA GLU A 269 7.68 -15.38 5.92
C GLU A 269 6.26 -14.88 6.13
N LEU A 270 5.57 -15.49 7.10
CA LEU A 270 4.18 -15.20 7.41
C LEU A 270 4.01 -15.25 8.93
N THR A 271 3.42 -14.20 9.48
CA THR A 271 2.99 -14.16 10.89
C THR A 271 1.50 -13.87 10.90
N LEU A 272 0.71 -14.81 11.41
CA LEU A 272 -0.74 -14.65 11.60
C LEU A 272 -1.06 -14.81 13.08
N VAL A 273 -1.61 -13.76 13.68
CA VAL A 273 -2.11 -13.76 15.05
C VAL A 273 -3.35 -14.65 15.11
N LYS A 274 -3.37 -15.57 16.08
CA LYS A 274 -4.44 -16.54 16.33
C LYS A 274 -5.23 -16.21 17.57
#